data_AF-E7GQR5-F1
#
_entry.id   AF-E7GQR5-F1
#
_cell.length_a   1.000
_cell.length_b   1.000
_cell.length_c   1.000
_cell.angle_alpha   90.00
_cell.angle_beta   90.00
_cell.angle_gamma   90.00
#
_symmetry.space_group_name_H-M   'P 1'
#
loop_
_entity.id
_entity.type
_entity.pdbx_description
1 polymer ?
#
loop_
_entity_poly.entity_id
_entity_poly.type
_entity_poly.pdbx_seq_one_letter_code
_entity_poly.pdbx_strand_id
1 'polypeptide(L)'
;MRLSLFRKAAIYSSLVFSLFALSGCSAESVQQTESAQQDEAYSLSAAAGNKAPEGPVTVTSPSPGIDSGSGQSAENKDGFSLITPDGVSLQERIQTPGGYARTVSEDGSFDWYVRNYPMEPDGSPILLYDGRLKSRQDVGSATFSLPVISSADLQQCADSVMRMYAEYFWHTGQYDKIRFHFVSGFLFDYPTYRDGGRVKFDGSTVKWQNSASYNDSYEAFEDYLYITFAYSSTLSMEGESAPADINDVRIGDIFLKAGSPGHVVMVADVCENAEGEKAFLLAQSYMPAQQFYVLKNPLHDNDPWYYQKEVSYPFSTPEYTFSEGSFRRLNYID
;
A
#
# COMPACT_ATOMS: atom_id res chain seq x y z
N MET A 1 -49.45 43.13 -65.10
CA MET A 1 -50.25 42.00 -65.64
C MET A 1 -49.72 40.72 -65.01
N ARG A 2 -50.55 40.10 -64.14
CA ARG A 2 -50.42 38.81 -63.40
C ARG A 2 -49.23 38.65 -62.44
N LEU A 3 -49.47 38.57 -61.11
CA LEU A 3 -49.85 37.37 -60.32
C LEU A 3 -48.74 36.30 -60.39
N SER A 4 -48.17 35.72 -59.33
CA SER A 4 -48.72 35.31 -58.03
C SER A 4 -47.60 34.58 -57.23
N LEU A 5 -47.39 34.83 -55.94
CA LEU A 5 -47.74 33.95 -54.79
C LEU A 5 -46.53 33.25 -54.11
N PHE A 6 -46.44 33.50 -52.79
CA PHE A 6 -46.11 32.58 -51.67
C PHE A 6 -44.72 31.92 -51.58
N ARG A 7 -44.01 32.16 -50.47
CA ARG A 7 -44.08 31.38 -49.21
C ARG A 7 -43.14 31.95 -48.15
N LYS A 8 -43.67 32.33 -46.99
CA LYS A 8 -42.92 32.40 -45.72
C LYS A 8 -42.98 31.01 -45.08
N ALA A 9 -41.84 30.46 -44.70
CA ALA A 9 -41.73 29.36 -43.76
C ALA A 9 -40.47 29.55 -42.93
N ALA A 10 -40.65 29.68 -41.62
CA ALA A 10 -39.61 29.65 -40.62
C ALA A 10 -39.05 28.23 -40.50
N ILE A 11 -37.73 28.09 -40.40
CA ILE A 11 -37.08 26.85 -39.95
C ILE A 11 -36.02 27.24 -38.92
N TYR A 12 -36.25 26.74 -37.71
CA TYR A 12 -35.31 26.69 -36.60
C TYR A 12 -34.01 26.02 -37.06
N SER A 13 -32.88 26.69 -36.86
CA SER A 13 -31.57 26.04 -36.89
C SER A 13 -31.00 26.08 -35.47
N SER A 14 -31.08 24.94 -34.82
CA SER A 14 -30.48 24.67 -33.52
C SER A 14 -28.96 24.78 -33.63
N LEU A 15 -28.38 25.86 -33.11
CA LEU A 15 -26.94 25.90 -32.83
C LEU A 15 -26.69 25.09 -31.55
N VAL A 16 -26.31 23.83 -31.72
CA VAL A 16 -25.64 23.05 -30.69
C VAL A 16 -24.23 23.61 -30.56
N PHE A 17 -24.04 24.54 -29.61
CA PHE A 17 -22.71 24.82 -29.09
C PHE A 17 -22.36 23.70 -28.12
N SER A 18 -21.72 22.65 -28.64
CA SER A 18 -20.95 21.72 -27.82
C SER A 18 -19.80 22.51 -27.21
N LEU A 19 -20.00 23.02 -26.00
CA LEU A 19 -18.89 23.45 -25.16
C LEU A 19 -18.11 22.18 -24.80
N PHE A 20 -16.93 22.02 -25.40
CA PHE A 20 -15.88 21.16 -24.89
C PHE A 20 -15.55 21.64 -23.46
N ALA A 21 -16.12 21.00 -22.45
CA ALA A 21 -15.52 20.99 -21.12
C ALA A 21 -14.32 20.05 -21.21
N LEU A 22 -13.18 20.61 -21.61
CA LEU A 22 -11.88 19.98 -21.42
C LEU A 22 -11.73 19.67 -19.93
N SER A 23 -11.48 18.40 -19.63
CA SER A 23 -11.06 17.89 -18.34
C SER A 23 -9.88 18.69 -17.80
N GLY A 24 -10.17 19.68 -16.96
CA GLY A 24 -9.20 20.48 -16.21
C GLY A 24 -9.20 20.20 -14.70
N CYS A 25 -9.91 19.16 -14.22
CA CYS A 25 -10.13 18.96 -12.78
C CYS A 25 -9.18 17.98 -12.07
N SER A 26 -8.08 17.52 -12.68
CA SER A 26 -7.20 16.53 -12.01
C SER A 26 -5.99 17.14 -11.31
N ALA A 27 -5.33 18.16 -11.86
CA ALA A 27 -4.13 18.72 -11.24
C ALA A 27 -4.45 19.69 -10.09
N GLU A 28 -5.44 20.57 -10.28
CA GLU A 28 -5.84 21.56 -9.26
C GLU A 28 -6.48 20.90 -8.03
N SER A 29 -7.24 19.81 -8.23
CA SER A 29 -7.85 19.07 -7.12
C SER A 29 -6.82 18.30 -6.30
N VAL A 30 -5.87 17.62 -6.96
CA VAL A 30 -4.77 16.91 -6.28
C VAL A 30 -3.91 17.89 -5.49
N GLN A 31 -3.53 19.03 -6.07
CA GLN A 31 -2.75 20.05 -5.37
C GLN A 31 -3.49 20.66 -4.16
N GLN A 32 -4.80 20.87 -4.26
CA GLN A 32 -5.59 21.36 -3.13
C GLN A 32 -5.66 20.34 -2.00
N THR A 33 -5.84 19.05 -2.31
CA THR A 33 -5.85 17.97 -1.32
C THR A 33 -4.48 17.82 -0.64
N GLU A 34 -3.39 17.81 -1.41
CA GLU A 34 -2.02 17.77 -0.86
C GLU A 34 -1.75 18.94 0.08
N SER A 35 -2.19 20.16 -0.28
CA SER A 35 -1.99 21.35 0.57
C SER A 35 -2.77 21.28 1.89
N ALA A 36 -4.02 20.77 1.86
CA ALA A 36 -4.81 20.61 3.07
C ALA A 36 -4.24 19.54 4.01
N GLN A 37 -3.71 18.45 3.46
CA GLN A 37 -3.05 17.40 4.23
C GLN A 37 -1.76 17.89 4.89
N GLN A 38 -0.99 18.72 4.18
CA GLN A 38 0.19 19.35 4.76
C GLN A 38 -0.18 20.35 5.87
N ASP A 39 -1.28 21.09 5.74
CA ASP A 39 -1.77 21.98 6.80
C ASP A 39 -2.23 21.19 8.04
N GLU A 40 -2.90 20.04 7.86
CA GLU A 40 -3.28 19.15 8.95
C GLU A 40 -2.05 18.51 9.63
N ALA A 41 -1.09 17.99 8.84
CA ALA A 41 0.16 17.45 9.34
C ALA A 41 0.98 18.50 10.10
N TYR A 42 1.03 19.73 9.57
CA TYR A 42 1.64 20.86 10.25
C TYR A 42 0.93 21.18 11.57
N SER A 43 -0.40 21.11 11.61
CA SER A 43 -1.19 21.33 12.82
C SER A 43 -0.97 20.23 13.86
N LEU A 44 -0.90 18.96 13.46
CA LEU A 44 -0.54 17.83 14.33
C LEU A 44 0.89 17.97 14.87
N SER A 45 1.81 18.44 14.04
CA SER A 45 3.17 18.76 14.47
C SER A 45 3.19 19.94 15.46
N ALA A 46 2.35 20.96 15.26
CA ALA A 46 2.33 22.17 16.07
C ALA A 46 1.54 22.05 17.38
N ALA A 47 0.58 21.13 17.46
CA ALA A 47 -0.30 20.97 18.61
C ALA A 47 0.45 20.34 19.80
N ALA A 48 0.76 21.16 20.80
CA ALA A 48 1.10 20.71 22.14
C ALA A 48 -0.21 20.51 22.93
N GLY A 49 -0.69 19.27 23.08
CA GLY A 49 -1.76 18.98 24.06
C GLY A 49 -2.60 17.73 23.85
N ASN A 50 -2.31 16.71 24.66
CA ASN A 50 -3.20 15.72 25.29
C ASN A 50 -4.57 15.43 24.65
N LYS A 51 -4.66 14.30 23.93
CA LYS A 51 -5.83 13.42 23.99
C LYS A 51 -5.48 12.18 24.81
N ALA A 52 -6.38 11.80 25.71
CA ALA A 52 -6.23 10.58 26.51
C ALA A 52 -6.44 9.34 25.62
N PRO A 53 -5.67 8.25 25.82
CA PRO A 53 -5.77 7.04 25.01
C PRO A 53 -7.02 6.22 25.35
N GLU A 54 -7.67 5.67 24.33
CA GLU A 54 -8.55 4.52 24.49
C GLU A 54 -7.70 3.25 24.34
N GLY A 55 -7.80 2.34 25.30
CA GLY A 55 -6.80 1.30 25.56
C GLY A 55 -6.57 0.30 24.41
N PRO A 56 -5.46 -0.45 24.48
CA PRO A 56 -5.03 -1.34 23.41
C PRO A 56 -6.02 -2.49 23.18
N VAL A 57 -6.31 -2.76 21.91
CA VAL A 57 -6.95 -4.00 21.48
C VAL A 57 -5.93 -5.12 21.58
N THR A 58 -6.09 -5.94 22.62
CA THR A 58 -5.27 -7.13 22.87
C THR A 58 -5.49 -8.17 21.76
N VAL A 59 -4.49 -8.41 20.92
CA VAL A 59 -4.45 -9.61 20.06
C VAL A 59 -3.90 -10.75 20.91
N THR A 60 -4.78 -11.62 21.39
CA THR A 60 -4.38 -12.86 22.05
C THR A 60 -4.09 -13.94 21.02
N SER A 61 -2.85 -14.44 21.00
CA SER A 61 -2.46 -15.65 20.29
C SER A 61 -3.11 -16.89 20.93
N PRO A 62 -3.75 -17.80 20.16
CA PRO A 62 -4.02 -19.15 20.64
C PRO A 62 -2.78 -20.04 20.48
N SER A 63 -2.43 -20.79 21.53
CA SER A 63 -1.48 -21.90 21.44
C SER A 63 -2.08 -23.12 20.72
N PRO A 64 -1.27 -23.99 20.08
CA PRO A 64 -1.80 -25.13 19.34
C PRO A 64 -2.19 -26.28 20.26
N GLY A 65 -3.45 -26.72 20.17
CA GLY A 65 -3.88 -28.02 20.67
C GLY A 65 -3.58 -29.09 19.62
N ILE A 66 -2.75 -30.07 19.98
CA ILE A 66 -2.53 -31.29 19.21
C ILE A 66 -3.75 -32.20 19.41
N ASP A 67 -4.45 -32.56 18.33
CA ASP A 67 -5.23 -33.79 18.31
C ASP A 67 -4.96 -34.59 17.04
N SER A 68 -4.80 -35.90 17.24
CA SER A 68 -4.34 -36.88 16.27
C SER A 68 -5.56 -37.65 15.77
N GLY A 69 -5.95 -37.47 14.52
CA GLY A 69 -7.10 -38.16 13.92
C GLY A 69 -6.79 -38.67 12.51
N SER A 70 -6.66 -39.99 12.41
CA SER A 70 -6.32 -40.76 11.21
C SER A 70 -7.38 -40.72 10.09
N GLY A 71 -6.91 -40.48 8.86
CA GLY A 71 -7.27 -41.16 7.61
C GLY A 71 -8.74 -41.30 7.19
N GLN A 72 -9.09 -40.75 6.02
CA GLN A 72 -9.48 -41.56 4.87
C GLN A 72 -9.47 -40.74 3.57
N SER A 73 -8.91 -41.37 2.56
CA SER A 73 -8.89 -40.98 1.16
C SER A 73 -10.29 -40.81 0.58
N ALA A 74 -10.57 -39.65 0.01
CA ALA A 74 -11.61 -39.48 -1.00
C ALA A 74 -10.97 -38.79 -2.20
N GLU A 75 -10.94 -39.48 -3.34
CA GLU A 75 -10.70 -38.87 -4.64
C GLU A 75 -11.74 -37.76 -4.84
N ASN A 76 -11.29 -36.53 -5.08
CA ASN A 76 -12.17 -35.48 -5.59
C ASN A 76 -11.47 -34.70 -6.70
N LYS A 77 -12.14 -34.68 -7.85
CA LYS A 77 -11.84 -33.79 -8.97
C LYS A 77 -12.32 -32.38 -8.63
N ASP A 78 -11.59 -31.68 -7.78
CA ASP A 78 -11.70 -30.22 -7.65
C ASP A 78 -10.42 -29.60 -8.18
N GLY A 79 -10.56 -28.58 -9.04
CA GLY A 79 -9.42 -27.80 -9.51
C GLY A 79 -8.66 -27.26 -8.31
N PHE A 80 -7.34 -27.45 -8.29
CA PHE A 80 -6.47 -26.91 -7.25
C PHE A 80 -6.68 -25.39 -7.17
N SER A 81 -7.26 -24.91 -6.07
CA SER A 81 -7.42 -23.49 -5.78
C SER A 81 -6.22 -23.00 -4.99
N LEU A 82 -5.63 -21.90 -5.43
CA LEU A 82 -4.57 -21.21 -4.70
C LEU A 82 -5.11 -20.34 -3.57
N ILE A 83 -6.43 -20.15 -3.49
CA ILE A 83 -7.07 -19.40 -2.41
C ILE A 83 -7.74 -20.38 -1.44
N THR A 84 -7.45 -20.19 -0.15
CA THR A 84 -8.11 -20.87 0.97
C THR A 84 -9.06 -19.87 1.66
N PRO A 85 -10.39 -19.98 1.46
CA PRO A 85 -11.35 -18.98 1.92
C PRO A 85 -11.33 -18.70 3.44
N ASP A 86 -10.99 -19.71 4.24
CA ASP A 86 -10.95 -19.60 5.71
C ASP A 86 -9.56 -19.20 6.26
N GLY A 87 -8.57 -18.95 5.39
CA GLY A 87 -7.22 -18.56 5.82
C GLY A 87 -7.20 -17.14 6.37
N VAL A 88 -6.75 -16.95 7.61
CA VAL A 88 -6.83 -15.66 8.32
C VAL A 88 -5.55 -14.83 8.23
N SER A 89 -4.46 -15.40 7.73
CA SER A 89 -3.20 -14.72 7.42
C SER A 89 -2.84 -14.85 5.95
N LEU A 90 -1.87 -14.05 5.45
CA LEU A 90 -1.43 -14.11 4.06
C LEU A 90 -1.04 -15.53 3.63
N GLN A 91 -0.23 -16.21 4.44
CA GLN A 91 0.26 -17.55 4.12
C GLN A 91 -0.81 -18.65 4.21
N GLU A 92 -1.84 -18.47 5.02
CA GLU A 92 -2.98 -19.38 5.05
C GLU A 92 -3.93 -19.11 3.89
N ARG A 93 -4.14 -17.83 3.56
CA ARG A 93 -5.05 -17.34 2.52
C ARG A 93 -4.63 -17.78 1.12
N ILE A 94 -3.34 -17.60 0.78
CA ILE A 94 -2.83 -17.82 -0.57
C ILE A 94 -1.82 -18.96 -0.56
N GLN A 95 -2.22 -20.15 -0.99
CA GLN A 95 -1.37 -21.33 -1.11
C GLN A 95 -0.28 -21.13 -2.18
N THR A 96 0.82 -21.88 -2.07
CA THR A 96 1.88 -21.86 -3.07
C THR A 96 1.48 -22.64 -4.33
N PRO A 97 2.03 -22.30 -5.51
CA PRO A 97 1.85 -23.08 -6.72
C PRO A 97 2.36 -24.51 -6.57
N GLY A 98 1.84 -25.42 -7.40
CA GLY A 98 2.25 -26.82 -7.38
C GLY A 98 3.76 -26.97 -7.62
N GLY A 99 4.45 -27.66 -6.72
CA GLY A 99 5.91 -27.84 -6.78
C GLY A 99 6.73 -26.74 -6.09
N TYR A 100 6.09 -25.67 -5.61
CA TYR A 100 6.74 -24.61 -4.85
C TYR A 100 6.51 -24.77 -3.35
N ALA A 101 7.53 -24.47 -2.56
CA ALA A 101 7.46 -24.33 -1.11
C ALA A 101 7.84 -22.89 -0.72
N ARG A 102 7.19 -22.33 0.31
CA ARG A 102 7.61 -21.01 0.82
C ARG A 102 9.06 -21.05 1.26
N THR A 103 9.78 -19.96 1.00
CA THR A 103 11.15 -19.79 1.52
C THR A 103 11.13 -19.81 3.05
N VAL A 104 12.25 -20.13 3.69
CA VAL A 104 12.32 -20.12 5.17
C VAL A 104 12.19 -18.68 5.69
N SER A 105 11.37 -18.48 6.70
CA SER A 105 11.28 -17.22 7.46
C SER A 105 11.51 -17.50 8.95
N GLU A 106 12.39 -16.73 9.58
CA GLU A 106 12.67 -16.85 11.01
C GLU A 106 11.54 -16.21 11.84
N ASP A 107 11.17 -16.83 12.97
CA ASP A 107 10.16 -16.27 13.86
C ASP A 107 10.56 -14.86 14.32
N GLY A 108 9.63 -13.92 14.19
CA GLY A 108 9.86 -12.51 14.53
C GLY A 108 10.63 -11.70 13.48
N SER A 109 11.00 -12.29 12.34
CA SER A 109 11.50 -11.54 11.17
C SER A 109 10.38 -10.77 10.45
N PHE A 110 10.76 -9.82 9.59
CA PHE A 110 9.80 -9.11 8.74
C PHE A 110 9.06 -10.05 7.79
N ASP A 111 9.78 -11.01 7.19
CA ASP A 111 9.22 -12.06 6.33
C ASP A 111 8.12 -12.85 7.04
N TRP A 112 8.39 -13.27 8.29
CA TRP A 112 7.41 -13.95 9.12
C TRP A 112 6.22 -13.04 9.44
N TYR A 113 6.48 -11.77 9.75
CA TYR A 113 5.43 -10.80 10.07
C TYR A 113 4.46 -10.58 8.90
N VAL A 114 4.96 -10.34 7.68
CA VAL A 114 4.10 -10.11 6.51
C VAL A 114 3.28 -11.36 6.17
N ARG A 115 3.89 -12.55 6.24
CA ARG A 115 3.19 -13.83 6.01
C ARG A 115 2.07 -14.10 7.00
N ASN A 116 2.26 -13.71 8.26
CA ASN A 116 1.29 -13.92 9.32
C ASN A 116 0.35 -12.72 9.52
N TYR A 117 0.49 -11.65 8.72
CA TYR A 117 -0.35 -10.47 8.87
C TYR A 117 -1.82 -10.83 8.60
N PRO A 118 -2.76 -10.38 9.45
CA PRO A 118 -4.19 -10.68 9.30
C PRO A 118 -4.76 -10.24 7.95
N MET A 119 -5.61 -11.07 7.37
CA MET A 119 -6.30 -10.81 6.11
C MET A 119 -7.79 -10.57 6.35
N GLU A 120 -8.39 -9.72 5.52
CA GLU A 120 -9.84 -9.60 5.45
C GLU A 120 -10.46 -10.94 5.00
N PRO A 121 -11.74 -11.21 5.34
CA PRO A 121 -12.46 -12.39 4.86
C PRO A 121 -12.40 -12.56 3.34
N ASP A 122 -12.52 -13.80 2.85
CA ASP A 122 -12.49 -14.06 1.40
C ASP A 122 -13.51 -13.24 0.63
N GLY A 123 -13.10 -12.73 -0.53
CA GLY A 123 -13.98 -11.95 -1.37
C GLY A 123 -14.40 -10.60 -0.78
N SER A 124 -13.81 -10.17 0.34
CA SER A 124 -13.98 -8.81 0.85
C SER A 124 -13.61 -7.78 -0.23
N PRO A 125 -14.43 -6.76 -0.45
CA PRO A 125 -14.11 -5.74 -1.44
C PRO A 125 -12.92 -4.91 -0.99
N ILE A 126 -12.16 -4.39 -1.94
CA ILE A 126 -11.13 -3.37 -1.68
C ILE A 126 -11.83 -2.03 -1.47
N LEU A 127 -11.62 -1.43 -0.31
CA LEU A 127 -12.20 -0.14 0.07
C LEU A 127 -11.19 0.99 -0.09
N LEU A 128 -11.71 2.17 -0.42
CA LEU A 128 -11.00 3.44 -0.36
C LEU A 128 -10.95 3.95 1.09
N TYR A 129 -10.12 4.96 1.34
CA TYR A 129 -9.97 5.60 2.66
C TYR A 129 -11.28 6.11 3.28
N ASP A 130 -12.30 6.38 2.46
CA ASP A 130 -13.62 6.87 2.87
C ASP A 130 -14.70 5.76 2.95
N GLY A 131 -14.29 4.50 2.85
CA GLY A 131 -15.16 3.32 2.92
C GLY A 131 -15.95 3.04 1.63
N ARG A 132 -15.80 3.83 0.57
CA ARG A 132 -16.37 3.48 -0.74
C ARG A 132 -15.61 2.33 -1.37
N LEU A 133 -16.27 1.63 -2.29
CA LEU A 133 -15.62 0.60 -3.10
C LEU A 133 -14.60 1.22 -4.05
N LYS A 134 -13.42 0.61 -4.14
CA LYS A 134 -12.49 0.85 -5.24
C LYS A 134 -13.16 0.49 -6.58
N SER A 135 -12.97 1.30 -7.61
CA SER A 135 -13.61 1.10 -8.92
C SER A 135 -13.21 -0.21 -9.59
N ARG A 136 -11.93 -0.57 -9.51
CA ARG A 136 -11.38 -1.83 -10.00
C ARG A 136 -11.20 -2.81 -8.86
N GLN A 137 -12.19 -3.68 -8.65
CA GLN A 137 -12.13 -4.83 -7.72
C GLN A 137 -11.43 -6.04 -8.35
N ASP A 138 -11.32 -6.05 -9.68
CA ASP A 138 -10.79 -7.17 -10.45
C ASP A 138 -9.27 -7.35 -10.32
N VAL A 139 -8.56 -6.38 -9.72
CA VAL A 139 -7.09 -6.31 -9.65
C VAL A 139 -6.49 -6.97 -8.42
N GLY A 140 -7.28 -7.19 -7.36
CA GLY A 140 -6.81 -7.76 -6.11
C GLY A 140 -7.27 -9.20 -5.89
N SER A 141 -6.45 -9.95 -5.17
CA SER A 141 -6.67 -11.35 -4.81
C SER A 141 -7.12 -11.50 -3.37
N ALA A 142 -6.55 -10.72 -2.45
CA ALA A 142 -6.88 -10.70 -1.04
C ALA A 142 -6.43 -9.37 -0.41
N THR A 143 -7.15 -8.89 0.60
CA THR A 143 -6.89 -7.60 1.25
C THR A 143 -6.30 -7.82 2.63
N PHE A 144 -5.23 -7.10 2.98
CA PHE A 144 -4.69 -7.11 4.33
C PHE A 144 -5.67 -6.37 5.25
N SER A 145 -5.86 -6.86 6.48
CA SER A 145 -6.57 -6.14 7.53
C SER A 145 -5.71 -5.03 8.16
N LEU A 146 -4.96 -4.32 7.32
CA LEU A 146 -4.22 -3.12 7.67
C LEU A 146 -5.19 -1.94 7.47
N PRO A 147 -5.60 -1.23 8.55
CA PRO A 147 -6.48 -0.08 8.42
C PRO A 147 -5.87 0.99 7.49
N VAL A 148 -6.66 1.96 7.06
CA VAL A 148 -6.14 3.19 6.46
C VAL A 148 -6.07 4.25 7.57
N ILE A 149 -4.91 4.90 7.74
CA ILE A 149 -4.78 5.98 8.74
C ILE A 149 -5.60 7.17 8.26
N SER A 150 -6.46 7.66 9.14
CA SER A 150 -7.38 8.77 8.89
C SER A 150 -8.41 8.49 7.79
N SER A 151 -9.52 9.23 7.83
CA SER A 151 -10.46 9.31 6.72
C SER A 151 -10.01 10.32 5.65
N ALA A 152 -8.73 10.69 5.65
CA ALA A 152 -8.12 11.56 4.65
C ALA A 152 -7.49 10.72 3.52
N ASP A 153 -7.41 11.30 2.33
CA ASP A 153 -6.83 10.69 1.12
C ASP A 153 -5.29 10.60 1.16
N LEU A 154 -4.73 10.13 2.28
CA LEU A 154 -3.31 10.31 2.62
C LEU A 154 -2.47 9.04 2.47
N GLN A 155 -2.90 7.90 3.03
CA GLN A 155 -2.12 6.66 2.99
C GLN A 155 -2.20 6.02 1.59
N GLN A 156 -1.36 6.50 0.68
CA GLN A 156 -1.30 6.08 -0.71
C GLN A 156 -0.21 5.00 -0.91
N CYS A 157 0.21 4.79 -2.15
CA CYS A 157 1.07 3.67 -2.55
C CYS A 157 2.33 3.51 -1.68
N ALA A 158 3.17 4.54 -1.58
CA ALA A 158 4.40 4.51 -0.79
C ALA A 158 4.12 4.37 0.71
N ASP A 159 3.07 5.03 1.18
CA ASP A 159 2.72 5.13 2.59
C ASP A 159 2.30 3.79 3.17
N SER A 160 1.53 2.99 2.42
CA SER A 160 1.17 1.64 2.87
C SER A 160 2.38 0.70 2.97
N VAL A 161 3.39 0.86 2.11
CA VAL A 161 4.66 0.12 2.21
C VAL A 161 5.40 0.56 3.47
N MET A 162 5.59 1.86 3.66
CA MET A 162 6.23 2.42 4.86
C MET A 162 5.50 1.98 6.14
N ARG A 163 4.15 1.98 6.12
CA ARG A 163 3.33 1.54 7.24
C ARG A 163 3.57 0.08 7.58
N MET A 164 3.65 -0.82 6.59
CA MET A 164 3.89 -2.24 6.88
C MET A 164 5.19 -2.46 7.68
N TYR A 165 6.27 -1.77 7.31
CA TYR A 165 7.53 -1.79 8.07
C TYR A 165 7.40 -1.12 9.45
N ALA A 166 6.74 0.02 9.52
CA ALA A 166 6.55 0.74 10.79
C ALA A 166 5.75 -0.10 11.81
N GLU A 167 4.67 -0.75 11.37
CA GLU A 167 3.85 -1.65 12.20
C GLU A 167 4.66 -2.86 12.68
N TYR A 168 5.49 -3.46 11.80
CA TYR A 168 6.41 -4.52 12.19
C TYR A 168 7.36 -4.08 13.31
N PHE A 169 8.02 -2.93 13.14
CA PHE A 169 8.93 -2.42 14.16
C PHE A 169 8.21 -2.02 15.44
N TRP A 170 6.99 -1.49 15.34
CA TRP A 170 6.14 -1.16 16.48
C TRP A 170 5.80 -2.40 17.31
N HIS A 171 5.24 -3.42 16.67
CA HIS A 171 4.79 -4.65 17.33
C HIS A 171 5.95 -5.50 17.86
N THR A 172 7.15 -5.35 17.31
CA THR A 172 8.37 -6.01 17.79
C THR A 172 9.19 -5.16 18.75
N GLY A 173 8.75 -3.95 19.10
CA GLY A 173 9.43 -3.05 20.03
C GLY A 173 10.74 -2.46 19.50
N GLN A 174 11.01 -2.56 18.19
CA GLN A 174 12.20 -2.03 17.51
C GLN A 174 12.01 -0.54 17.15
N TYR A 175 11.53 0.26 18.11
CA TYR A 175 11.16 1.66 17.86
C TYR A 175 12.27 2.52 17.26
N ASP A 176 13.52 2.21 17.57
CA ASP A 176 14.67 2.91 17.00
C ASP A 176 14.71 2.78 15.47
N LYS A 177 14.20 1.69 14.90
CA LYS A 177 14.16 1.49 13.44
C LYS A 177 13.02 2.24 12.74
N ILE A 178 12.07 2.81 13.48
CA ILE A 178 10.99 3.60 12.89
C ILE A 178 11.50 5.00 12.58
N ARG A 179 11.98 5.18 11.35
CA ARG A 179 12.55 6.43 10.85
C ARG A 179 12.43 6.49 9.34
N PHE A 180 12.03 7.64 8.82
CA PHE A 180 11.80 7.85 7.39
C PHE A 180 12.27 9.23 6.96
N HIS A 181 12.69 9.36 5.71
CA HIS A 181 13.03 10.66 5.15
C HIS A 181 11.82 11.33 4.52
N PHE A 182 11.65 12.62 4.84
CA PHE A 182 10.83 13.50 4.01
C PHE A 182 11.49 13.69 2.64
N VAL A 183 10.72 14.15 1.66
CA VAL A 183 11.24 14.53 0.32
C VAL A 183 12.34 15.59 0.42
N SER A 184 12.34 16.42 1.46
CA SER A 184 13.40 17.41 1.74
C SER A 184 14.73 16.78 2.18
N GLY A 185 14.77 15.48 2.47
CA GLY A 185 15.91 14.78 3.05
C GLY A 185 15.99 14.91 4.59
N PHE A 186 14.98 15.47 5.24
CA PHE A 186 14.91 15.50 6.70
C PHE A 186 14.57 14.11 7.24
N LEU A 187 15.44 13.55 8.09
CA LEU A 187 15.17 12.30 8.79
C LEU A 187 14.18 12.56 9.93
N PHE A 188 12.98 12.03 9.78
CA PHE A 188 11.92 12.10 10.77
C PHE A 188 11.80 10.75 11.48
N ASP A 189 12.40 10.63 12.66
CA ASP A 189 12.42 9.40 13.45
C ASP A 189 11.39 9.41 14.60
N TYR A 190 10.78 8.26 14.83
CA TYR A 190 9.79 8.08 15.87
C TYR A 190 10.34 8.24 17.29
N PRO A 191 11.57 7.79 17.63
CA PRO A 191 12.16 8.05 18.95
C PRO A 191 12.20 9.54 19.32
N THR A 192 12.62 10.40 18.39
CA THR A 192 12.63 11.85 18.63
C THR A 192 11.22 12.41 18.74
N TYR A 193 10.27 11.93 17.91
CA TYR A 193 8.87 12.36 17.97
C TYR A 193 8.20 11.99 19.29
N ARG A 194 8.33 10.73 19.72
CA ARG A 194 7.74 10.23 20.98
C ARG A 194 8.36 10.89 22.19
N ASP A 195 9.61 11.37 22.12
CA ASP A 195 10.29 12.09 23.21
C ASP A 195 9.88 13.58 23.31
N GLY A 196 8.90 14.00 22.51
CA GLY A 196 8.34 15.35 22.53
C GLY A 196 8.88 16.28 21.43
N GLY A 197 9.69 15.73 20.51
CA GLY A 197 10.13 16.43 19.31
C GLY A 197 8.98 16.66 18.34
N ARG A 198 8.92 17.86 17.77
CA ARG A 198 7.98 18.24 16.70
C ARG A 198 8.72 18.89 15.56
N VAL A 199 8.17 18.74 14.36
CA VAL A 199 8.73 19.33 13.16
C VAL A 199 8.38 20.82 13.11
N LYS A 200 9.40 21.66 12.95
CA LYS A 200 9.25 23.07 12.65
C LYS A 200 9.76 23.36 11.23
N PHE A 201 8.88 23.96 10.43
CA PHE A 201 9.19 24.43 9.09
C PHE A 201 9.61 25.90 9.13
N ASP A 202 10.72 26.23 8.48
CA ASP A 202 11.31 27.56 8.40
C ASP A 202 11.72 27.81 6.94
N GLY A 203 10.75 28.23 6.13
CA GLY A 203 10.86 28.21 4.68
C GLY A 203 11.03 26.78 4.16
N SER A 204 12.11 26.52 3.42
CA SER A 204 12.47 25.17 2.94
C SER A 204 13.26 24.34 3.96
N THR A 205 13.60 24.90 5.13
CA THR A 205 14.36 24.19 6.15
C THR A 205 13.41 23.49 7.12
N VAL A 206 13.68 22.22 7.38
CA VAL A 206 12.96 21.41 8.35
C VAL A 206 13.89 21.11 9.53
N LYS A 207 13.42 21.33 10.76
CA LYS A 207 14.20 21.06 11.98
C LYS A 207 13.33 20.54 13.11
N TRP A 208 13.95 19.79 14.00
CA TRP A 208 13.35 19.41 15.26
C TRP A 208 13.20 20.61 16.20
N GLN A 209 12.08 20.63 16.92
CA GLN A 209 11.83 21.50 18.06
C GLN A 209 11.19 20.68 19.17
N ASN A 210 11.77 20.70 20.37
CA ASN A 210 11.15 20.08 21.53
C ASN A 210 10.03 21.00 22.04
N SER A 211 8.79 20.57 21.88
CA SER A 211 7.60 21.36 22.24
C SER A 211 6.45 20.55 22.84
N ALA A 212 6.52 19.21 22.79
CA ALA A 212 5.56 18.30 23.39
C ALA A 212 6.18 17.51 24.55
N SER A 213 5.34 16.78 25.29
CA SER A 213 5.78 15.80 26.28
C SER A 213 6.03 14.43 25.63
N TYR A 214 6.69 13.54 26.37
CA TYR A 214 6.79 12.14 25.99
C TYR A 214 5.40 11.52 25.74
N ASN A 215 5.25 10.75 24.67
CA ASN A 215 4.05 9.98 24.36
C ASN A 215 4.37 8.78 23.46
N ASP A 216 4.21 7.57 24.00
CA ASP A 216 4.43 6.28 23.34
C ASP A 216 3.11 5.53 23.03
N SER A 217 1.98 6.24 23.05
CA SER A 217 0.69 5.65 22.68
C SER A 217 0.65 5.29 21.20
N TYR A 218 -0.21 4.34 20.85
CA TYR A 218 -0.42 3.95 19.46
C TYR A 218 -1.01 5.09 18.63
N GLU A 219 -1.86 5.94 19.22
CA GLU A 219 -2.37 7.14 18.57
C GLU A 219 -1.25 8.13 18.23
N ALA A 220 -0.25 8.28 19.11
CA ALA A 220 0.93 9.11 18.80
C ALA A 220 1.78 8.52 17.68
N PHE A 221 1.82 7.20 17.55
CA PHE A 221 2.46 6.52 16.43
C PHE A 221 1.69 6.73 15.12
N GLU A 222 0.36 6.67 15.13
CA GLU A 222 -0.46 7.02 13.97
C GLU A 222 -0.30 8.50 13.58
N ASP A 223 -0.24 9.42 14.55
CA ASP A 223 0.05 10.84 14.28
C ASP A 223 1.44 11.04 13.65
N TYR A 224 2.45 10.31 14.13
CA TYR A 224 3.78 10.28 13.51
C TYR A 224 3.71 9.77 12.06
N LEU A 225 2.99 8.68 11.79
CA LEU A 225 2.83 8.16 10.44
C LEU A 225 2.06 9.14 9.54
N TYR A 226 1.01 9.79 10.05
CA TYR A 226 0.29 10.82 9.32
C TYR A 226 1.23 11.93 8.85
N ILE A 227 2.07 12.46 9.74
CA ILE A 227 3.06 13.48 9.38
C ILE A 227 4.07 12.92 8.37
N THR A 228 4.50 11.68 8.56
CA THR A 228 5.42 11.00 7.64
C THR A 228 4.85 10.95 6.22
N PHE A 229 3.60 10.51 6.06
CA PHE A 229 2.94 10.36 4.76
C PHE A 229 2.72 11.72 4.07
N ALA A 230 2.46 12.78 4.84
CA ALA A 230 2.27 14.13 4.29
C ALA A 230 3.55 14.75 3.68
N TYR A 231 4.73 14.28 4.10
CA TYR A 231 6.01 14.85 3.69
C TYR A 231 6.98 13.85 3.02
N SER A 232 6.62 12.57 2.95
CA SER A 232 7.37 11.51 2.26
C SER A 232 6.68 11.16 0.94
N SER A 233 7.39 10.47 0.04
CA SER A 233 6.79 9.98 -1.20
C SER A 233 7.68 8.90 -1.83
N THR A 234 7.32 8.45 -3.03
CA THR A 234 8.20 7.59 -3.85
C THR A 234 9.58 8.21 -4.11
N LEU A 235 9.75 9.54 -4.03
CA LEU A 235 11.05 10.21 -4.14
C LEU A 235 11.95 9.94 -2.94
N SER A 236 11.43 10.07 -1.71
CA SER A 236 12.24 9.75 -0.52
C SER A 236 12.51 8.26 -0.41
N MET A 237 11.51 7.42 -0.74
CA MET A 237 11.66 5.96 -0.80
C MET A 237 12.75 5.50 -1.80
N GLU A 238 12.92 6.21 -2.93
CA GLU A 238 14.03 5.93 -3.86
C GLU A 238 15.39 6.18 -3.21
N GLY A 239 15.51 7.26 -2.43
CA GLY A 239 16.71 7.57 -1.65
C GLY A 239 16.97 6.60 -0.50
N GLU A 240 15.93 5.92 -0.01
CA GLU A 240 15.98 4.88 1.04
C GLU A 240 15.99 3.46 0.47
N SER A 241 16.34 3.31 -0.81
CA SER A 241 16.46 2.01 -1.45
C SER A 241 17.66 1.93 -2.37
N ALA A 242 18.08 0.69 -2.66
CA ALA A 242 19.13 0.39 -3.62
C ALA A 242 18.59 -0.53 -4.73
N PRO A 243 19.15 -0.49 -5.96
CA PRO A 243 18.87 -1.49 -6.98
C PRO A 243 19.09 -2.91 -6.44
N ALA A 244 18.21 -3.84 -6.78
CA ALA A 244 18.27 -5.24 -6.36
C ALA A 244 18.25 -6.19 -7.56
N ASP A 245 18.74 -7.42 -7.37
CA ASP A 245 18.63 -8.48 -8.38
C ASP A 245 17.35 -9.28 -8.12
N ILE A 246 16.47 -9.37 -9.13
CA ILE A 246 15.23 -10.16 -9.05
C ILE A 246 15.50 -11.65 -8.80
N ASN A 247 16.67 -12.17 -9.15
CA ASN A 247 17.06 -13.55 -8.83
C ASN A 247 17.25 -13.75 -7.31
N ASP A 248 17.58 -12.67 -6.57
CA ASP A 248 17.63 -12.63 -5.11
C ASP A 248 16.39 -11.94 -4.54
N VAL A 249 15.21 -12.09 -5.15
CA VAL A 249 13.97 -11.52 -4.61
C VAL A 249 13.70 -11.99 -3.18
N ARG A 250 13.29 -11.05 -2.32
CA ARG A 250 12.94 -11.20 -0.90
C ARG A 250 11.63 -10.49 -0.59
N ILE A 251 10.99 -10.89 0.50
CA ILE A 251 9.84 -10.16 1.05
C ILE A 251 10.29 -8.75 1.42
N GLY A 252 9.50 -7.75 1.07
CA GLY A 252 9.81 -6.34 1.29
C GLY A 252 10.60 -5.65 0.18
N ASP A 253 11.15 -6.40 -0.79
CA ASP A 253 11.64 -5.79 -2.03
C ASP A 253 10.48 -5.10 -2.78
N ILE A 254 10.81 -4.13 -3.63
CA ILE A 254 9.81 -3.29 -4.30
C ILE A 254 10.09 -3.15 -5.80
N PHE A 255 9.01 -2.98 -6.57
CA PHE A 255 9.10 -2.31 -7.87
C PHE A 255 8.70 -0.86 -7.68
N LEU A 256 9.60 0.07 -7.98
CA LEU A 256 9.46 1.49 -7.71
C LEU A 256 9.63 2.31 -8.99
N LYS A 257 8.75 3.29 -9.17
CA LYS A 257 9.00 4.44 -10.02
C LYS A 257 8.81 5.71 -9.19
N ALA A 258 9.91 6.43 -8.96
CA ALA A 258 9.88 7.68 -8.23
C ALA A 258 9.31 8.84 -9.06
N GLY A 259 8.68 9.80 -8.38
CA GLY A 259 8.24 11.07 -8.96
C GLY A 259 6.76 11.37 -8.76
N SER A 260 6.24 12.30 -9.56
CA SER A 260 4.81 12.66 -9.60
C SER A 260 4.32 12.66 -11.06
N PRO A 261 3.54 11.65 -11.49
CA PRO A 261 3.10 10.49 -10.71
C PRO A 261 4.20 9.43 -10.57
N GLY A 262 4.41 8.97 -9.33
CA GLY A 262 5.19 7.78 -8.99
C GLY A 262 4.27 6.62 -8.63
N HIS A 263 4.83 5.42 -8.48
CA HIS A 263 4.11 4.25 -7.95
C HIS A 263 5.07 3.24 -7.35
N VAL A 264 4.58 2.45 -6.40
CA VAL A 264 5.32 1.34 -5.79
C VAL A 264 4.41 0.14 -5.54
N VAL A 265 4.96 -1.06 -5.74
CA VAL A 265 4.40 -2.31 -5.26
C VAL A 265 5.47 -3.09 -4.49
N MET A 266 5.07 -3.79 -3.45
CA MET A 266 5.96 -4.52 -2.54
C MET A 266 5.80 -6.03 -2.73
N VAL A 267 6.90 -6.77 -2.66
CA VAL A 267 6.90 -8.23 -2.57
C VAL A 267 6.37 -8.65 -1.19
N ALA A 268 5.25 -9.36 -1.16
CA ALA A 268 4.56 -9.74 0.08
C ALA A 268 4.87 -11.17 0.53
N ASP A 269 5.16 -12.08 -0.40
CA ASP A 269 5.57 -13.45 -0.10
C ASP A 269 6.49 -13.97 -1.21
N VAL A 270 7.32 -14.97 -0.89
CA VAL A 270 8.23 -15.65 -1.81
C VAL A 270 8.16 -17.15 -1.58
N CYS A 271 8.09 -17.91 -2.66
CA CYS A 271 8.24 -19.36 -2.67
C CYS A 271 9.26 -19.80 -3.73
N GLU A 272 9.76 -21.01 -3.60
CA GLU A 272 10.84 -21.57 -4.41
C GLU A 272 10.53 -23.04 -4.72
N ASN A 273 10.86 -23.50 -5.94
CA ASN A 273 10.76 -24.90 -6.32
C ASN A 273 12.09 -25.66 -6.14
N ALA A 274 12.11 -26.96 -6.43
CA ALA A 274 13.29 -27.81 -6.23
C ALA A 274 14.47 -27.42 -7.15
N GLU A 275 14.20 -26.73 -8.24
CA GLU A 275 15.17 -26.21 -9.20
C GLU A 275 15.76 -24.85 -8.79
N GLY A 276 15.31 -24.27 -7.68
CA GLY A 276 15.74 -22.97 -7.18
C GLY A 276 15.06 -21.78 -7.87
N GLU A 277 13.98 -22.01 -8.60
CA GLU A 277 13.22 -20.97 -9.28
C GLU A 277 12.23 -20.34 -8.30
N LYS A 278 12.22 -19.01 -8.23
CA LYS A 278 11.35 -18.28 -7.30
C LYS A 278 10.05 -17.85 -7.95
N ALA A 279 9.00 -17.79 -7.14
CA ALA A 279 7.77 -17.06 -7.42
C ALA A 279 7.43 -16.17 -6.23
N PHE A 280 6.76 -15.04 -6.48
CA PHE A 280 6.47 -14.05 -5.45
C PHE A 280 5.07 -13.44 -5.58
N LEU A 281 4.50 -13.00 -4.46
CA LEU A 281 3.29 -12.21 -4.42
C LEU A 281 3.63 -10.72 -4.39
N LEU A 282 2.80 -9.90 -5.04
CA LEU A 282 2.92 -8.44 -4.99
C LEU A 282 1.73 -7.85 -4.23
N ALA A 283 1.97 -6.82 -3.43
CA ALA A 283 0.95 -6.06 -2.73
C ALA A 283 1.10 -4.56 -2.96
N GLN A 284 -0.03 -3.84 -2.96
CA GLN A 284 -0.03 -2.41 -3.19
C GLN A 284 -1.18 -1.68 -2.46
N SER A 285 -1.00 -0.37 -2.30
CA SER A 285 -2.09 0.61 -2.27
C SER A 285 -2.01 1.44 -3.58
N TYR A 286 -2.89 2.41 -3.78
CA TYR A 286 -2.88 3.27 -4.97
C TYR A 286 -3.34 4.69 -4.64
N MET A 287 -3.67 5.46 -5.68
CA MET A 287 -4.24 6.80 -5.59
C MET A 287 -5.66 6.78 -6.19
N PRO A 288 -6.71 7.17 -5.44
CA PRO A 288 -6.70 7.67 -4.06
C PRO A 288 -6.31 6.59 -3.03
N ALA A 289 -6.03 7.02 -1.81
CA ALA A 289 -5.70 6.17 -0.66
C ALA A 289 -6.75 5.08 -0.48
N GLN A 290 -6.27 3.87 -0.20
CA GLN A 290 -7.09 2.67 -0.16
C GLN A 290 -6.40 1.60 0.67
N GLN A 291 -7.14 0.54 0.98
CA GLN A 291 -6.60 -0.61 1.68
C GLN A 291 -5.40 -1.21 0.93
N PHE A 292 -4.51 -1.85 1.70
CA PHE A 292 -3.37 -2.58 1.15
C PHE A 292 -3.81 -3.99 0.77
N TYR A 293 -3.56 -4.43 -0.46
CA TYR A 293 -4.03 -5.72 -0.95
C TYR A 293 -3.01 -6.41 -1.86
N VAL A 294 -3.10 -7.73 -1.94
CA VAL A 294 -2.32 -8.58 -2.85
C VAL A 294 -2.89 -8.47 -4.25
N LEU A 295 -2.04 -8.23 -5.24
CA LEU A 295 -2.38 -8.13 -6.65
C LEU A 295 -2.68 -9.49 -7.28
N LYS A 296 -3.48 -9.49 -8.34
CA LYS A 296 -3.54 -10.61 -9.28
C LYS A 296 -2.38 -10.54 -10.27
N ASN A 297 -1.91 -11.70 -10.73
CA ASN A 297 -1.00 -11.75 -11.86
C ASN A 297 -1.79 -11.73 -13.19
N PRO A 298 -1.63 -10.70 -14.05
CA PRO A 298 -2.36 -10.62 -15.31
C PRO A 298 -1.93 -11.68 -16.35
N LEU A 299 -0.83 -12.40 -16.12
CA LEU A 299 -0.38 -13.49 -17.01
C LEU A 299 -1.05 -14.83 -16.71
N HIS A 300 -1.58 -15.02 -15.49
CA HIS A 300 -2.15 -16.30 -15.06
C HIS A 300 -3.50 -16.11 -14.38
N ASP A 301 -4.55 -16.60 -15.03
CA ASP A 301 -5.90 -16.56 -14.46
C ASP A 301 -5.98 -17.46 -13.21
N ASN A 302 -6.47 -16.89 -12.09
CA ASN A 302 -6.61 -17.56 -10.78
C ASN A 302 -5.31 -17.95 -10.09
N ASP A 303 -4.17 -17.47 -10.56
CA ASP A 303 -2.87 -17.61 -9.88
C ASP A 303 -2.30 -16.22 -9.56
N PRO A 304 -2.25 -15.80 -8.29
CA PRO A 304 -1.72 -14.49 -7.92
C PRO A 304 -0.18 -14.44 -7.93
N TRP A 305 0.51 -15.57 -8.09
CA TRP A 305 1.96 -15.63 -8.03
C TRP A 305 2.61 -15.14 -9.32
N TYR A 306 3.64 -14.32 -9.18
CA TYR A 306 4.53 -13.87 -10.25
C TYR A 306 5.76 -14.75 -10.28
N TYR A 307 6.02 -15.40 -11.41
CA TYR A 307 7.18 -16.27 -11.56
C TYR A 307 8.39 -15.45 -11.98
N GLN A 308 9.49 -15.55 -11.24
CA GLN A 308 10.73 -14.80 -11.48
C GLN A 308 11.21 -14.93 -12.94
N LYS A 309 11.08 -16.12 -13.53
CA LYS A 309 11.49 -16.39 -14.93
C LYS A 309 10.64 -15.70 -15.99
N GLU A 310 9.43 -15.27 -15.63
CA GLU A 310 8.51 -14.57 -16.53
C GLU A 310 8.64 -13.04 -16.41
N VAL A 311 9.41 -12.56 -15.43
CA VAL A 311 9.69 -11.13 -15.27
C VAL A 311 10.50 -10.66 -16.46
N SER A 312 9.90 -9.76 -17.23
CA SER A 312 10.54 -9.04 -18.33
C SER A 312 10.13 -7.57 -18.28
N TYR A 313 10.99 -6.70 -18.81
CA TYR A 313 10.71 -5.27 -18.86
C TYR A 313 10.18 -4.87 -20.25
N PRO A 314 9.15 -4.01 -20.33
CA PRO A 314 8.44 -3.40 -19.20
C PRO A 314 7.59 -4.39 -18.40
N PHE A 315 7.73 -4.38 -17.07
CA PHE A 315 7.07 -5.32 -16.17
C PHE A 315 5.67 -4.81 -15.82
N SER A 316 4.65 -5.57 -16.20
CA SER A 316 3.26 -5.15 -16.05
C SER A 316 2.59 -5.81 -14.85
N THR A 317 1.95 -4.96 -14.04
CA THR A 317 0.98 -5.33 -13.02
C THR A 317 -0.42 -4.90 -13.48
N PRO A 318 -1.52 -5.30 -12.81
CA PRO A 318 -2.88 -4.94 -13.24
C PRO A 318 -3.15 -3.44 -13.35
N GLU A 319 -2.41 -2.59 -12.62
CA GLU A 319 -2.64 -1.14 -12.56
C GLU A 319 -1.42 -0.30 -12.92
N TYR A 320 -0.24 -0.90 -13.09
CA TYR A 320 0.98 -0.16 -13.36
C TYR A 320 1.99 -0.95 -14.20
N THR A 321 2.80 -0.23 -14.97
CA THR A 321 3.90 -0.82 -15.74
C THR A 321 5.23 -0.19 -15.33
N PHE A 322 6.18 -1.03 -14.95
CA PHE A 322 7.50 -0.62 -14.48
C PHE A 322 8.58 -0.82 -15.55
N SER A 323 9.48 0.16 -15.68
CA SER A 323 10.64 0.08 -16.58
C SER A 323 11.76 -0.79 -16.00
N GLU A 324 12.73 -1.15 -16.84
CA GLU A 324 13.99 -1.74 -16.38
C GLU A 324 14.65 -0.86 -15.31
N GLY A 325 15.28 -1.48 -14.31
CA GLY A 325 15.90 -0.78 -13.17
C GLY A 325 14.94 -0.38 -12.03
N SER A 326 13.66 -0.71 -12.15
CA SER A 326 12.64 -0.42 -11.11
C SER A 326 12.67 -1.35 -9.91
N PHE A 327 13.29 -2.53 -9.99
CA PHE A 327 13.35 -3.48 -8.89
C PHE A 327 14.44 -3.08 -7.87
N ARG A 328 14.04 -2.87 -6.62
CA ARG A 328 14.85 -2.27 -5.57
C ARG A 328 14.60 -2.93 -4.22
N ARG A 329 15.56 -2.77 -3.31
CA ARG A 329 15.49 -3.21 -1.91
C ARG A 329 15.52 -2.00 -0.99
N LEU A 330 14.59 -1.95 -0.05
CA LEU A 330 14.55 -0.92 1.00
C LEU A 330 15.62 -1.20 2.05
N ASN A 331 16.23 -0.15 2.59
CA ASN A 331 17.26 -0.26 3.63
C ASN A 331 16.68 -0.17 5.05
N TYR A 332 15.39 -0.43 5.24
CA TYR A 332 14.69 -0.24 6.52
C TYR A 332 15.05 -1.28 7.59
N ILE A 333 15.43 -2.49 7.18
CA ILE A 333 15.76 -3.59 8.12
C ILE A 333 17.24 -3.56 8.54
N ASP A 334 18.11 -3.12 7.62
CA ASP A 334 19.57 -3.25 7.65
C ASP A 334 20.30 -2.29 8.59
#